data_AF-A0A0P9DFX3-F1
#
_entry.id   AF-A0A0P9DFX3-F1
#
_cell.length_a   1.000
_cell.length_b   1.000
_cell.length_c   1.000
_cell.angle_alpha   90.00
_cell.angle_beta   90.00
_cell.angle_gamma   90.00
#
_symmetry.space_group_name_H-M   'P 1'
#
loop_
_entity.id
_entity.type
_entity.pdbx_description
1 polymer ?
#
loop_
_entity_poly.entity_id
_entity_poly.type
_entity_poly.pdbx_seq_one_letter_code
_entity_poly.pdbx_strand_id
1 'polypeptide(L)' 'MDIIWEELTVGLPDYRQLVHVLIRLLSAAVLGAVVGFERERAGKPAGLRTHILVALGTAVFVVA' A
#
# COMPACT_ATOMS: atom_id res chain seq x y z
N MET A 1 -34.15 -13.18 5.50
CA MET A 1 -33.04 -12.64 6.31
C MET A 1 -31.70 -13.08 5.73
N ASP A 2 -31.63 -14.28 5.14
CA ASP A 2 -30.41 -14.83 4.54
C ASP A 2 -29.89 -14.05 3.32
N ILE A 3 -30.79 -13.53 2.49
CA ILE A 3 -30.45 -12.70 1.30
C ILE A 3 -29.63 -11.45 1.67
N ILE A 4 -29.94 -10.83 2.81
CA ILE A 4 -29.24 -9.61 3.28
C ILE A 4 -27.84 -9.98 3.80
N TRP A 5 -27.71 -11.13 4.46
CA TRP A 5 -26.41 -11.63 4.93
C TRP A 5 -25.51 -12.06 3.77
N GLU A 6 -26.09 -12.57 2.69
CA GLU A 6 -25.35 -12.98 1.49
C GLU A 6 -24.81 -11.77 0.71
N GLU A 7 -25.65 -10.76 0.46
CA GLU A 7 -25.20 -9.47 -0.13
C GLU A 7 -24.10 -8.79 0.69
N LEU A 8 -24.21 -8.81 2.03
CA LEU A 8 -23.24 -8.17 2.92
C LEU A 8 -21.88 -8.91 2.95
N THR A 9 -21.89 -10.22 2.75
CA THR A 9 -20.68 -11.06 2.83
C THR A 9 -19.96 -11.20 1.49
N VAL A 10 -20.65 -11.00 0.36
CA VAL A 10 -20.06 -11.00 -0.99
C VAL A 10 -18.98 -9.94 -1.18
N GLY A 11 -19.06 -8.81 -0.48
CA GLY A 11 -18.07 -7.72 -0.56
C GLY A 11 -16.85 -7.90 0.34
N LEU A 12 -16.80 -8.94 1.18
CA LEU A 12 -15.69 -9.13 2.11
C LEU A 12 -14.47 -9.69 1.38
N PRO A 13 -13.30 -9.03 1.48
CA PRO A 13 -12.11 -9.51 0.82
C PRO A 13 -11.65 -10.83 1.43
N ASP A 14 -11.34 -11.80 0.57
CA ASP A 14 -10.73 -13.06 0.97
C ASP A 14 -9.39 -12.84 1.68
N TYR A 15 -9.04 -13.73 2.61
CA TYR A 15 -7.75 -13.70 3.31
C TYR A 15 -6.56 -13.64 2.34
N ARG A 16 -6.67 -14.37 1.21
CA ARG A 16 -5.65 -14.37 0.16
C ARG A 16 -5.46 -12.99 -0.47
N GLN A 17 -6.56 -12.28 -0.70
CA GLN A 17 -6.54 -10.93 -1.25
C GLN A 17 -5.90 -9.97 -0.25
N LEU A 18 -6.27 -10.07 1.04
CA LEU A 18 -5.67 -9.28 2.11
C LEU A 18 -4.14 -9.46 2.18
N VAL A 19 -3.66 -10.70 2.12
CA VAL A 19 -2.22 -11.01 2.11
C VAL A 19 -1.52 -10.40 0.89
N HIS A 20 -2.11 -10.49 -0.31
CA HIS A 20 -1.55 -9.86 -1.50
C HIS A 20 -1.46 -8.33 -1.38
N VAL A 21 -2.51 -7.68 -0.86
CA VAL A 21 -2.51 -6.23 -0.62
C VAL A 21 -1.40 -5.85 0.35
N LEU A 22 -1.30 -6.56 1.49
CA LEU A 22 -0.27 -6.30 2.50
C LEU A 22 1.15 -6.43 1.93
N ILE A 23 1.43 -7.48 1.16
CA ILE A 23 2.75 -7.67 0.54
C ILE A 23 3.07 -6.52 -0.42
N ARG A 24 2.10 -6.07 -1.23
CA ARG A 24 2.30 -4.95 -2.18
C ARG A 24 2.55 -3.63 -1.44
N LEU A 25 1.80 -3.36 -0.38
CA LEU A 25 1.98 -2.15 0.44
C LEU A 25 3.33 -2.14 1.17
N LEU A 26 3.72 -3.28 1.77
CA LEU A 26 5.03 -3.42 2.40
C LEU A 26 6.17 -3.25 1.37
N SER A 27 6.03 -3.85 0.20
CA SER A 27 7.02 -3.72 -0.88
C SER A 27 7.13 -2.26 -1.34
N ALA A 28 6.00 -1.57 -1.52
CA ALA A 28 5.98 -0.15 -1.88
C ALA A 28 6.63 0.74 -0.80
N ALA A 29 6.37 0.47 0.49
CA ALA A 29 7.01 1.18 1.59
C ALA A 29 8.53 0.95 1.61
N VAL A 30 8.99 -0.29 1.44
CA VAL A 30 10.43 -0.62 1.42
C VAL A 30 11.12 0.03 0.23
N LEU A 31 10.56 -0.07 -0.98
CA LEU A 31 11.14 0.54 -2.17
C LEU A 31 11.14 2.07 -2.08
N GLY A 32 10.04 2.67 -1.61
CA GLY A 32 9.96 4.10 -1.33
C GLY A 32 10.97 4.55 -0.26
N ALA A 33 11.20 3.73 0.76
CA ALA A 33 12.20 3.99 1.79
C ALA A 33 13.62 3.96 1.22
N VAL A 34 13.98 2.95 0.43
CA VAL A 34 15.31 2.83 -0.20
C VAL A 34 15.60 4.07 -1.06
N VAL A 35 14.67 4.45 -1.95
CA VAL A 35 14.82 5.63 -2.80
C VAL A 35 14.90 6.91 -1.96
N GLY A 36 14.00 7.07 -0.99
CA GLY A 36 13.96 8.26 -0.14
C GLY A 36 15.23 8.42 0.70
N PHE A 37 15.82 7.32 1.16
CA PHE A 37 17.06 7.32 1.91
C PHE A 37 18.26 7.78 1.07
N GLU A 38 18.38 7.28 -0.16
CA GLU A 38 19.40 7.75 -1.10
C GLU A 38 19.24 9.23 -1.42
N ARG A 39 18.00 9.70 -1.61
CA ARG A 39 17.70 11.12 -1.89
C ARG A 39 18.08 12.01 -0.72
N GLU A 40 17.74 11.61 0.50
CA GLU A 40 18.06 12.34 1.73
C GLU A 40 19.58 12.43 1.93
N ARG A 41 20.30 11.32 1.72
CA ARG A 41 21.77 11.30 1.74
C ARG A 41 22.39 12.18 0.66
N ALA A 42 21.77 12.28 -0.51
CA ALA A 42 22.22 13.14 -1.60
C ALA A 42 21.83 14.63 -1.44
N GLY A 43 21.26 15.03 -0.29
CA GLY A 43 20.87 16.41 -0.02
C GLY A 43 19.71 16.93 -0.86
N LYS A 44 18.89 16.02 -1.40
CA LYS A 44 17.69 16.39 -2.19
C LYS A 44 16.57 16.87 -1.24
N PRO A 45 15.70 17.78 -1.69
CA PRO A 45 14.65 18.37 -0.84
C PRO A 45 13.57 17.36 -0.39
N ALA A 46 13.35 16.29 -1.17
CA ALA A 46 12.44 15.19 -0.82
C ALA A 46 13.26 13.98 -0.34
N GLY A 47 13.04 13.55 0.91
CA GLY A 47 13.79 12.49 1.57
C GLY A 47 12.97 11.23 1.85
N LEU A 48 13.29 10.55 2.95
CA LEU A 48 12.71 9.26 3.31
C LEU A 48 11.19 9.29 3.47
N ARG A 49 10.70 10.19 4.34
CA ARG A 49 9.27 10.29 4.68
C ARG A 49 8.38 10.55 3.46
N THR A 50 8.83 11.40 2.54
CA THR A 50 8.05 11.77 1.35
C THR A 50 7.93 10.62 0.37
N HIS A 51 9.03 9.93 0.07
CA HIS A 51 9.01 8.83 -0.90
C HIS A 51 8.27 7.59 -0.38
N ILE A 52 8.30 7.31 0.93
CA ILE A 52 7.47 6.27 1.54
C ILE A 52 5.98 6.58 1.36
N LEU A 53 5.55 7.80 1.70
CA LEU A 53 4.13 8.20 1.59
C LEU A 53 3.62 8.20 0.15
N VAL A 54 4.43 8.70 -0.80
CA VAL A 54 4.07 8.71 -2.23
C VAL A 54 3.96 7.30 -2.78
N ALA A 55 4.92 6.41 -2.46
CA ALA A 55 4.90 5.03 -2.91
C ALA A 55 3.70 4.26 -2.33
N LEU A 56 3.42 4.44 -1.03
CA LEU A 56 2.24 3.84 -0.38
C LEU A 56 0.93 4.35 -0.97
N GLY A 57 0.77 5.67 -1.13
CA GLY A 57 -0.43 6.26 -1.72
C GLY A 57 -0.70 5.75 -3.13
N THR A 58 0.35 5.64 -3.95
CA THR A 58 0.26 5.06 -5.29
C THR A 58 -0.12 3.58 -5.26
N ALA A 59 0.47 2.80 -4.35
CA ALA A 59 0.16 1.39 -4.22
C ALA A 59 -1.28 1.13 -3.77
N VAL A 60 -1.82 1.94 -2.85
CA VAL A 60 -3.24 1.90 -2.48
C VAL A 60 -4.11 2.25 -3.68
N PHE A 61 -3.79 3.32 -4.42
CA PHE A 61 -4.56 3.74 -5.58
C PHE A 61 -4.62 2.69 -6.71
N VAL A 62 -3.54 1.93 -6.90
CA VAL A 62 -3.47 0.87 -7.93
C VAL A 62 -4.16 -0.42 -7.48
N VAL A 63 -4.37 -0.61 -6.18
CA VAL A 63 -4.97 -1.82 -5.60
C VAL A 63 -6.47 -1.67 -5.34
N ALA A 64 -6.93 -0.43 -5.06
CA ALA A 64 -8.34 -0.07 -4.96
C ALA A 64 -9.06 -0.21 -6.30
#